data_AF-A0A6G2D7X1-F1
#
_entry.id   AF-A0A6G2D7X1-F1
#
_cell.length_a   1.000
_cell.length_b   1.000
_cell.length_c   1.000
_cell.angle_alpha   90.00
_cell.angle_beta   90.00
_cell.angle_gamma   90.00
#
_symmetry.space_group_name_H-M   'P 1'
#
loop_
_entity.id
_entity.type
_entity.pdbx_description
1 polymer ?
#
loop_
_entity_poly.entity_id
_entity_poly.type
_entity_poly.pdbx_seq_one_letter_code
_entity_poly.pdbx_strand_id
1 'polypeptide(L)'
;MADKKTVTPEEKKLVAEKHVDELVQKALVALEEMRKLDQEQVDYIVAKASVAALDAHGELALHAFEETGRGVFEDKATKNLFACEHVVNNMRHT
;
A
#
# COMPACT_ATOMS: atom_id res chain seq x y z
N MET A 1 -21.13 -23.72 -20.29
CA MET A 1 -21.26 -22.45 -19.57
C MET A 1 -21.20 -22.80 -18.10
N ALA A 2 -20.05 -22.58 -17.44
CA ALA A 2 -19.87 -22.99 -16.05
C ALA A 2 -20.67 -22.05 -15.15
N ASP A 3 -21.58 -22.62 -14.37
CA ASP A 3 -22.38 -21.94 -13.37
C ASP A 3 -21.48 -21.10 -12.45
N LYS A 4 -21.54 -19.77 -12.59
CA LYS A 4 -21.01 -18.85 -11.59
C LYS A 4 -21.86 -19.05 -10.33
N LYS A 5 -21.43 -19.95 -9.44
CA LYS A 5 -22.00 -20.12 -8.11
C LYS A 5 -21.93 -18.76 -7.40
N THR A 6 -23.07 -18.08 -7.33
CA THR A 6 -23.19 -16.77 -6.67
C THR A 6 -23.02 -16.96 -5.18
N VAL A 7 -21.84 -16.63 -4.69
CA VAL A 7 -21.47 -16.65 -3.27
C VAL A 7 -22.38 -15.69 -2.50
N THR A 8 -22.98 -16.18 -1.42
CA THR A 8 -23.89 -15.39 -0.57
C THR A 8 -23.14 -14.26 0.15
N PRO A 9 -23.83 -13.19 0.61
CA PRO A 9 -23.19 -12.11 1.35
C PRO A 9 -22.42 -12.59 2.60
N GLU A 10 -22.97 -13.56 3.33
CA GLU A 10 -22.32 -14.16 4.52
C GLU A 10 -21.06 -14.94 4.16
N GLU A 11 -21.07 -15.71 3.07
CA GLU A 11 -19.87 -16.41 2.59
C GLU A 11 -18.79 -15.42 2.12
N LYS A 12 -19.16 -14.31 1.46
CA LYS A 12 -18.21 -13.26 1.07
C LYS A 12 -17.59 -12.58 2.29
N LYS A 13 -18.39 -12.31 3.32
CA LYS A 13 -17.93 -11.73 4.58
C LYS A 13 -16.94 -12.67 5.28
N LEU A 14 -17.28 -13.95 5.40
CA LEU A 14 -16.40 -14.94 6.01
C LEU A 14 -15.06 -15.06 5.26
N VAL A 15 -15.08 -15.03 3.92
CA VAL A 15 -13.85 -15.05 3.11
C VAL A 15 -13.02 -13.78 3.33
N ALA A 16 -13.65 -12.60 3.40
CA ALA A 16 -12.95 -11.34 3.66
C ALA A 16 -12.34 -11.30 5.07
N GLU A 17 -13.08 -11.74 6.09
CA GLU A 17 -12.59 -11.84 7.48
C GLU A 17 -11.36 -12.74 7.56
N LYS A 18 -11.46 -13.95 6.99
CA LYS A 18 -10.34 -14.88 6.96
C LYS A 18 -9.12 -14.31 6.23
N HIS A 19 -9.34 -13.62 5.11
CA HIS A 19 -8.25 -13.00 4.35
C HIS A 19 -7.55 -11.90 5.16
N VAL A 20 -8.33 -11.05 5.84
CA VAL A 20 -7.79 -9.99 6.71
C VAL A 20 -7.01 -10.61 7.87
N ASP A 21 -7.57 -11.62 8.54
CA ASP A 21 -6.90 -12.29 9.65
C ASP A 21 -5.55 -12.88 9.24
N GLU A 22 -5.49 -13.54 8.08
CA GLU A 22 -4.24 -14.08 7.53
C GLU A 22 -3.19 -13.00 7.28
N LEU A 23 -3.59 -11.82 6.79
CA LEU A 23 -2.67 -10.69 6.59
C LEU A 23 -2.21 -10.10 7.92
N VAL A 24 -3.11 -9.95 8.89
CA VAL A 24 -2.80 -9.43 10.24
C VAL A 24 -1.82 -10.35 10.96
N GLN A 25 -2.02 -11.67 10.92
CA GLN A 25 -1.09 -12.61 11.55
C GLN A 25 0.31 -12.51 10.96
N LYS A 26 0.43 -12.38 9.63
CA LYS A 26 1.72 -12.16 8.96
C LYS A 26 2.36 -10.82 9.35
N ALA A 27 1.55 -9.76 9.45
CA ALA A 27 2.02 -8.44 9.84
C ALA A 27 2.55 -8.42 11.29
N LEU A 28 1.92 -9.15 12.22
CA LEU A 28 2.40 -9.27 13.60
C LEU A 28 3.77 -9.95 13.67
N VAL A 29 4.00 -11.00 12.88
CA VAL A 29 5.32 -11.64 12.79
C VAL A 29 6.36 -10.68 12.22
N ALA A 30 6.02 -9.95 11.14
CA ALA A 30 6.91 -8.96 10.55
C ALA A 30 7.23 -7.79 11.51
N LEU A 31 6.26 -7.39 12.34
CA LEU A 31 6.43 -6.34 13.35
C LEU A 31 7.46 -6.76 14.42
N GLU A 32 7.42 -8.01 14.89
CA GLU A 32 8.41 -8.50 15.87
C GLU A 32 9.83 -8.53 15.29
N GLU A 33 10.00 -8.79 14.00
CA GLU A 33 11.31 -8.66 13.34
C GLU A 33 11.71 -7.19 13.12
N MET A 34 10.78 -6.33 12.73
CA MET A 34 11.04 -4.90 12.53
C MET A 34 11.49 -4.22 13.82
N ARG A 35 10.97 -4.63 14.98
CA ARG A 35 11.36 -4.11 16.31
C ARG A 35 12.82 -4.37 16.68
N LYS A 36 13.49 -5.32 16.02
CA LYS A 36 14.90 -5.65 16.27
C LYS A 36 15.85 -4.77 15.45
N LEU A 37 15.34 -4.03 14.48
CA LEU A 37 16.13 -3.19 13.60
C LEU A 37 16.58 -1.92 14.33
N ASP A 38 17.76 -1.44 13.98
CA ASP A 38 18.22 -0.12 14.39
C ASP A 38 17.66 0.99 13.48
N GLN A 39 17.94 2.25 13.85
CA GLN A 39 17.44 3.41 13.13
C GLN A 39 17.94 3.45 11.68
N GLU A 40 19.21 3.13 11.42
CA GLU A 40 19.80 3.18 10.07
C GLU A 40 19.14 2.14 9.15
N GLN A 41 18.85 0.96 9.67
CA GLN A 41 18.14 -0.09 8.95
C GLN A 41 16.69 0.31 8.63
N VAL A 42 15.98 0.92 9.58
CA VAL A 42 14.62 1.43 9.37
C VAL A 42 14.64 2.57 8.34
N ASP A 43 15.55 3.52 8.47
CA ASP A 43 15.71 4.64 7.53
C ASP A 43 16.01 4.15 6.12
N TYR A 44 16.85 3.11 5.99
CA TYR A 44 17.14 2.48 4.71
C TYR A 44 15.88 1.90 4.07
N ILE A 45 15.07 1.15 4.83
CA ILE A 45 13.81 0.58 4.33
C ILE A 45 12.86 1.69 3.85
N VAL A 46 12.67 2.74 4.67
CA VAL A 46 11.78 3.87 4.33
C VAL A 46 12.28 4.61 3.09
N ALA A 47 13.59 4.86 2.98
CA ALA A 47 14.18 5.51 1.82
C ALA A 47 14.02 4.66 0.54
N LYS A 48 14.20 3.34 0.62
CA LYS A 48 14.00 2.44 -0.53
C LYS A 48 12.54 2.37 -0.95
N ALA A 49 11.60 2.36 0.00
CA ALA A 49 10.17 2.40 -0.29
C ALA A 49 9.77 3.71 -0.98
N SER A 50 10.28 4.84 -0.49
CA SER A 50 10.10 6.18 -1.10
C SER A 50 10.55 6.20 -2.55
N VAL A 51 11.77 5.71 -2.84
CA VAL A 51 12.33 5.69 -4.20
C VAL A 51 11.52 4.79 -5.13
N ALA A 52 11.07 3.62 -4.67
CA ALA A 52 10.26 2.73 -5.48
C ALA A 52 8.88 3.34 -5.80
N ALA A 53 8.25 3.99 -4.82
CA ALA A 53 6.98 4.67 -5.02
C ALA A 53 7.12 5.93 -5.89
N LEU A 54 8.27 6.62 -5.82
CA LEU A 54 8.63 7.72 -6.70
C LEU A 54 8.77 7.23 -8.15
N ASP A 55 9.42 6.11 -8.41
CA ASP A 55 9.51 5.53 -9.76
C ASP A 55 8.13 5.16 -10.31
N ALA A 56 7.28 4.55 -9.48
CA ALA A 56 5.94 4.09 -9.86
C ALA A 56 4.83 5.16 -9.77
N HIS A 57 5.14 6.41 -9.43
CA HIS A 57 4.14 7.44 -9.09
C HIS A 57 3.10 7.65 -10.20
N GLY A 58 3.53 7.64 -11.46
CA GLY A 58 2.68 7.80 -12.64
C GLY A 58 1.85 6.56 -12.93
N GLU A 59 2.43 5.36 -12.88
CA GLU A 59 1.71 4.10 -13.09
C GLU A 59 0.57 3.94 -12.08
N LEU A 60 0.86 4.18 -10.79
CA LEU A 60 -0.15 4.12 -9.73
C LEU A 60 -1.24 5.20 -9.90
N ALA A 61 -0.87 6.39 -10.39
CA ALA A 61 -1.83 7.43 -10.69
C ALA A 61 -2.78 7.04 -11.83
N LEU A 62 -2.26 6.37 -12.86
CA LEU A 62 -3.05 5.85 -13.97
C LEU A 62 -4.01 4.76 -13.49
N HIS A 63 -3.52 3.75 -12.77
CA HIS A 63 -4.36 2.69 -12.22
C HIS A 63 -5.51 3.27 -11.36
N ALA A 64 -5.20 4.23 -10.49
CA ALA A 64 -6.22 4.86 -9.65
C ALA A 64 -7.21 5.73 -10.45
N PHE A 65 -6.83 6.30 -11.59
CA PHE A 65 -7.74 7.02 -12.47
C PHE A 65 -8.65 6.06 -13.23
N GLU A 66 -8.08 5.02 -13.85
CA GLU A 66 -8.80 4.04 -14.64
C GLU A 66 -9.78 3.20 -13.81
N GLU A 67 -9.36 2.75 -12.62
CA GLU A 67 -10.20 1.95 -11.72
C GLU A 67 -11.39 2.75 -11.18
N THR A 68 -11.14 4.01 -10.76
CA THR A 68 -12.17 4.80 -10.06
C THR A 68 -13.00 5.69 -10.98
N GLY A 69 -12.48 6.04 -12.15
CA GLY A 69 -13.08 7.05 -13.04
C GLY A 69 -13.16 8.46 -12.42
N ARG A 70 -12.35 8.76 -11.40
CA ARG A 70 -12.46 10.00 -10.60
C ARG A 70 -11.16 10.79 -10.56
N GLY A 71 -11.29 12.11 -10.70
CA GLY A 71 -10.19 13.07 -10.57
C GLY A 71 -9.40 13.25 -11.86
N VAL A 72 -8.20 13.84 -11.75
CA VAL A 72 -7.28 14.09 -12.86
C VAL A 72 -6.00 13.28 -12.62
N PHE A 73 -5.44 12.69 -13.67
CA PHE A 73 -4.24 11.86 -13.60
C PHE A 73 -3.04 12.63 -13.02
N GLU A 74 -2.78 13.82 -13.54
CA GLU A 74 -1.65 14.68 -13.17
C GLU A 74 -1.71 15.08 -11.69
N ASP A 75 -2.91 15.32 -11.16
CA ASP A 75 -3.12 15.63 -9.75
C ASP A 75 -2.81 14.42 -8.86
N LYS A 76 -3.16 13.20 -9.31
CA LYS A 76 -2.83 11.96 -8.59
C LYS A 76 -1.33 11.69 -8.63
N ALA A 77 -0.68 11.89 -9.78
CA ALA A 77 0.77 11.79 -9.91
C ALA A 77 1.45 12.77 -8.96
N THR A 78 1.00 14.03 -8.91
CA THR A 78 1.52 15.05 -7.98
C THR A 78 1.31 14.67 -6.51
N LYS A 79 0.14 14.10 -6.16
CA LYS A 79 -0.12 13.58 -4.80
C LYS A 79 0.83 12.44 -4.43
N ASN A 80 1.11 11.54 -5.37
CA ASN A 80 2.06 10.45 -5.15
C ASN A 80 3.47 11.00 -4.96
N LEU A 81 3.93 11.95 -5.79
CA LEU A 81 5.23 12.62 -5.62
C LEU A 81 5.36 13.29 -4.25
N PHE A 82 4.32 14.04 -3.83
CA PHE A 82 4.29 14.66 -2.50
C PHE A 82 4.46 13.63 -1.37
N ALA A 83 3.75 12.51 -1.43
CA ALA A 83 3.87 11.46 -0.41
C ALA A 83 5.28 10.84 -0.39
N CYS A 84 5.89 10.61 -1.55
CA CYS A 84 7.20 9.97 -1.65
C CYS A 84 8.33 10.89 -1.19
N GLU A 85 8.30 12.17 -1.56
CA GLU A 85 9.39 13.10 -1.27
C GLU A 85 9.17 13.84 0.05
N HIS A 86 8.01 14.49 0.20
CA HIS A 86 7.79 15.46 1.27
C HIS A 86 7.62 14.78 2.63
N VAL A 87 6.79 13.74 2.72
CA VAL A 87 6.53 13.03 3.98
C VAL A 87 7.80 12.35 4.48
N VAL A 88 8.53 11.66 3.60
CA VAL A 88 9.76 10.95 3.95
C VAL A 88 10.87 11.92 4.35
N ASN A 89 10.99 13.05 3.66
CA ASN A 89 11.93 14.10 4.04
C ASN A 89 11.57 14.72 5.40
N ASN A 90 10.28 14.94 5.68
CA ASN A 90 9.83 15.44 6.98
C ASN A 90 10.20 14.47 8.10
N MET A 91 9.82 13.18 8.00
CA MET A 91 10.11 12.16 9.02
C MET A 91 11.61 12.01 9.32
N ARG A 92 12.49 12.26 8.35
CA ARG A 92 13.95 12.15 8.53
C ARG A 92 14.57 13.33 9.29
N HIS A 93 13.96 14.51 9.23
CA HIS A 93 14.55 15.77 9.72
C HIS A 93 13.77 16.45 10.85
N THR A 94 12.66 15.85 11.30
CA THR A 94 11.91 16.25 12.49
C THR A 94 12.06 15.23 13.59
#